data_AF-A0A970F3T2-F1
#
_entry.id   AF-A0A970F3T2-F1
#
_cell.length_a   1.000
_cell.length_b   1.000
_cell.length_c   1.000
_cell.angle_alpha   90.00
_cell.angle_beta   90.00
_cell.angle_gamma   90.00
#
_symmetry.space_group_name_H-M   'P 1'
#
loop_
_entity.id
_entity.type
_entity.pdbx_description
1 polymer ?
#
loop_
_entity_poly.entity_id
_entity_poly.type
_entity_poly.pdbx_seq_one_letter_code
_entity_poly.pdbx_strand_id
1 'polypeptide(L)'
;MDDNTQLYERAKELECIYQVEEILKKTQQPFPEQMKELTELIPQGFMLPTACRIKITIGTDAYFTEDFARAKVLHRSPLMAGYVCVGEITMGYIQALLPNNCELLINEVKLLDTIANRISIFALDKQRTLFSQWIQEQSPKLGDVSDDQPAPIPKNIKSKNILFAGNAVTANRLIDGITHLVYINETKELAPLIDAEFSAIEEVLERLNDLLPWRHFLFIARNTCFQKIALQAKKDSSTVNFSSAAALIEMIPERQKTTTDSYLPAFFSQKLTDKQVARFSLDLSNQGNTFQESYLRHSQNLLSTLLPTFDWLADIIKVIEIPANSAGKTLSLHMNTVIDQAIAFFTEAPPTVSDSFLPNKDRQKQDKTSHWQWRHYMAKQVANALDMDAFCVKGLYLFGSTNTGEAGMGSDIDLLIHVGEQTATQKRSLEDWLDGWSQALASMNYLQTGYQLDRLLDIHLVTDENIRQGDSFAIKIHSIIDPPETLRLAQPQKIG
;
A
#
# COMPACT_ATOMS: atom_id res chain seq x y z
N MET A 1 -12.37 -26.60 37.25
CA MET A 1 -11.50 -27.70 36.77
C MET A 1 -10.57 -28.07 37.91
N ASP A 2 -10.45 -29.37 38.21
CA ASP A 2 -9.48 -29.89 39.18
C ASP A 2 -8.04 -29.68 38.64
N ASP A 3 -7.04 -29.58 39.52
CA ASP A 3 -5.65 -29.23 39.17
C ASP A 3 -5.05 -30.21 38.16
N ASN A 4 -5.39 -31.49 38.26
CA ASN A 4 -4.99 -32.52 37.29
C ASN A 4 -5.55 -32.29 35.88
N THR A 5 -6.77 -31.74 35.76
CA THR A 5 -7.35 -31.41 34.46
C THR A 5 -6.64 -30.21 33.82
N GLN A 6 -6.26 -29.21 34.61
CA GLN A 6 -5.51 -28.05 34.09
C GLN A 6 -4.11 -28.43 33.62
N LEU A 7 -3.43 -29.32 34.32
CA LEU A 7 -2.12 -29.85 33.92
C LEU A 7 -2.22 -30.68 32.63
N TYR A 8 -3.27 -31.48 32.49
CA TYR A 8 -3.51 -32.27 31.29
C TYR A 8 -3.80 -31.39 30.06
N GLU A 9 -4.65 -30.38 30.18
CA GLU A 9 -4.92 -29.45 29.06
C GLU A 9 -3.67 -28.65 28.68
N ARG A 10 -2.84 -28.23 29.65
CA ARG A 10 -1.53 -27.61 29.34
C ARG A 10 -0.57 -28.54 28.61
N ALA A 11 -0.54 -29.82 28.98
CA ALA A 11 0.31 -30.79 28.28
C ALA A 11 -0.14 -30.96 26.83
N LYS A 12 -1.45 -31.00 26.57
CA LYS A 12 -2.01 -31.03 25.22
C LYS A 12 -1.66 -29.78 24.40
N GLU A 13 -1.78 -28.59 24.99
CA GLU A 13 -1.41 -27.33 24.34
C GLU A 13 0.06 -27.33 23.91
N LEU A 14 0.97 -27.74 24.81
CA LEU A 14 2.41 -27.81 24.53
C LEU A 14 2.75 -28.85 23.46
N GLU A 15 2.13 -30.03 23.52
CA GLU A 15 2.32 -31.08 22.51
C GLU A 15 1.84 -30.61 21.13
N CYS A 16 0.68 -29.96 21.06
CA CYS A 16 0.16 -29.38 19.82
C CYS A 16 1.13 -28.35 19.23
N ILE A 17 1.66 -27.46 20.07
CA ILE A 17 2.64 -26.43 19.68
C ILE A 17 3.91 -27.07 19.12
N TYR A 18 4.42 -28.12 19.76
CA TYR A 18 5.60 -28.87 19.31
C TYR A 18 5.36 -29.54 17.95
N GLN A 19 4.23 -30.23 17.79
CA GLN A 19 3.89 -30.92 16.54
C GLN A 19 3.66 -29.94 15.38
N VAL A 20 3.08 -28.76 15.65
CA VAL A 20 2.97 -27.67 14.66
C VAL A 20 4.37 -27.27 14.18
N GLU A 21 5.32 -27.09 15.10
CA GLU A 21 6.70 -26.76 14.76
C GLU A 21 7.36 -27.83 13.88
N GLU A 22 7.17 -29.11 14.20
CA GLU A 22 7.73 -30.20 13.40
C GLU A 22 7.16 -30.24 11.99
N ILE A 23 5.86 -29.97 11.80
CA ILE A 23 5.26 -29.85 10.46
C ILE A 23 5.88 -28.68 9.70
N LEU A 24 6.03 -27.51 10.34
CA LEU A 24 6.60 -26.33 9.70
C LEU A 24 8.08 -26.56 9.32
N LYS A 25 8.86 -27.33 10.09
CA LYS A 25 10.27 -27.66 9.77
C LYS A 25 10.46 -28.59 8.57
N LYS A 26 9.41 -29.24 8.06
CA LYS A 26 9.50 -30.17 6.91
C LYS A 26 9.77 -29.41 5.60
N THR A 27 11.04 -29.09 5.34
CA THR A 27 11.47 -28.30 4.17
C THR A 27 11.14 -28.96 2.82
N GLN A 28 11.11 -30.30 2.75
CA GLN A 28 10.82 -31.05 1.53
C GLN A 28 9.32 -31.18 1.20
N GLN A 29 8.43 -30.83 2.14
CA GLN A 29 6.98 -30.92 1.92
C GLN A 29 6.45 -29.62 1.29
N PRO A 30 5.58 -29.70 0.27
CA PRO A 30 4.92 -28.53 -0.31
C PRO A 30 4.11 -27.76 0.73
N PHE A 31 4.15 -26.43 0.64
CA PHE A 31 3.44 -25.55 1.57
C PHE A 31 1.93 -25.81 1.67
N PRO A 32 1.19 -26.06 0.57
CA PRO A 32 -0.22 -26.44 0.64
C PRO A 32 -0.49 -27.70 1.47
N GLU A 33 0.40 -28.70 1.36
CA GLU A 33 0.27 -29.96 2.10
C GLU A 33 0.56 -29.75 3.59
N GLN A 34 1.57 -28.93 3.92
CA GLN A 34 1.85 -28.56 5.31
C GLN A 34 0.65 -27.81 5.93
N MET A 35 0.05 -26.87 5.20
CA MET A 35 -1.13 -26.14 5.69
C MET A 35 -2.33 -27.07 5.90
N LYS A 36 -2.54 -28.03 4.99
CA LYS A 36 -3.59 -29.03 5.16
C LYS A 36 -3.34 -29.91 6.40
N GLU A 37 -2.11 -30.40 6.59
CA GLU A 37 -1.72 -31.20 7.75
C GLU A 37 -1.95 -30.44 9.06
N LEU A 38 -1.60 -29.14 9.10
CA LEU A 38 -1.87 -28.29 10.26
C LEU A 38 -3.37 -28.19 10.59
N THR A 39 -4.25 -28.09 9.59
CA THR A 39 -5.70 -28.02 9.84
C THR A 39 -6.27 -29.30 10.45
N GLU A 40 -5.59 -30.43 10.31
CA GLU A 40 -5.99 -31.72 10.89
C GLU A 40 -5.36 -31.93 12.29
N LEU A 41 -4.16 -31.39 12.50
CA LEU A 41 -3.42 -31.47 13.76
C LEU A 41 -3.97 -30.55 14.86
N ILE A 42 -4.14 -29.25 14.53
CA ILE A 42 -4.44 -28.19 15.50
C ILE A 42 -5.67 -28.48 16.39
N PRO A 43 -6.77 -29.12 15.91
CA PRO A 43 -7.87 -29.56 16.75
C PRO A 43 -7.47 -30.31 18.03
N GLN A 44 -6.37 -31.08 18.02
CA GLN A 44 -5.93 -31.89 19.16
C GLN A 44 -5.48 -31.05 20.37
N GLY A 45 -5.07 -29.79 20.13
CA GLY A 45 -4.70 -28.86 21.19
C GLY A 45 -5.89 -28.23 21.93
N PHE A 46 -7.12 -28.45 21.47
CA PHE A 46 -8.33 -27.89 22.08
C PHE A 46 -8.97 -28.86 23.08
N MET A 47 -9.81 -28.34 23.96
CA MET A 47 -10.50 -29.11 24.98
C MET A 47 -11.46 -30.14 24.36
N LEU A 48 -12.09 -29.80 23.23
CA LEU A 48 -12.97 -30.70 22.46
C LEU A 48 -12.48 -30.88 21.00
N PRO A 49 -11.44 -31.72 20.77
CA PRO A 49 -10.88 -31.92 19.43
C PRO A 49 -11.89 -32.41 18.39
N THR A 50 -12.83 -33.26 18.79
CA THR A 50 -13.83 -33.87 17.90
C THR A 50 -14.79 -32.83 17.30
N ALA A 51 -15.10 -31.77 18.04
CA ALA A 51 -15.96 -30.68 17.58
C ALA A 51 -15.17 -29.55 16.88
N CYS A 52 -13.85 -29.44 17.15
CA CYS A 52 -12.97 -28.38 16.65
C CYS A 52 -12.75 -28.50 15.13
N ARG A 53 -12.89 -27.37 14.43
CA ARG A 53 -12.57 -27.24 13.00
C ARG A 53 -11.73 -26.00 12.80
N ILE A 54 -10.68 -26.16 12.00
CA ILE A 54 -9.71 -25.11 11.70
C ILE A 54 -9.79 -24.77 10.22
N LYS A 55 -9.70 -23.48 9.92
CA LYS A 55 -9.48 -22.96 8.57
C LYS A 55 -8.30 -22.02 8.60
N ILE A 56 -7.36 -22.21 7.69
CA ILE A 56 -6.22 -21.32 7.46
C ILE A 56 -6.44 -20.69 6.09
N THR A 57 -6.42 -19.37 6.01
CA THR A 57 -6.43 -18.65 4.74
C THR A 57 -5.16 -17.85 4.58
N ILE A 58 -4.52 -17.93 3.42
CA ILE A 58 -3.32 -17.16 3.07
C ILE A 58 -3.49 -16.68 1.63
N GLY A 59 -3.54 -15.37 1.42
CA GLY A 59 -3.88 -14.78 0.12
C GLY A 59 -5.22 -15.32 -0.42
N THR A 60 -5.21 -15.98 -1.59
CA THR A 60 -6.41 -16.59 -2.19
C THR A 60 -6.66 -18.03 -1.75
N ASP A 61 -5.69 -18.67 -1.09
CA ASP A 61 -5.77 -20.08 -0.75
C ASP A 61 -6.43 -20.28 0.61
N ALA A 62 -7.23 -21.34 0.70
CA ALA A 62 -7.92 -21.72 1.91
C ALA A 62 -7.76 -23.22 2.17
N TYR A 63 -7.28 -23.54 3.37
CA TYR A 63 -7.08 -24.89 3.88
C TYR A 63 -8.02 -25.07 5.06
N PHE A 64 -8.66 -26.22 5.18
CA PHE A 64 -9.59 -26.44 6.27
C PHE A 64 -9.72 -27.91 6.64
N THR A 65 -10.05 -28.17 7.91
CA THR A 65 -10.51 -29.46 8.38
C THR A 65 -11.81 -29.84 7.67
N GLU A 66 -12.03 -31.12 7.40
CA GLU A 66 -13.29 -31.59 6.82
C GLU A 66 -14.50 -31.10 7.64
N ASP A 67 -15.61 -30.79 6.98
CA ASP A 67 -16.83 -30.25 7.61
C ASP A 67 -16.71 -28.84 8.24
N PHE A 68 -15.63 -28.08 8.00
CA PHE A 68 -15.50 -26.71 8.54
C PHE A 68 -16.71 -25.81 8.24
N ALA A 69 -17.37 -25.99 7.08
CA ALA A 69 -18.58 -25.23 6.72
C ALA A 69 -19.75 -25.38 7.70
N ARG A 70 -19.76 -26.45 8.52
CA ARG A 70 -20.78 -26.71 9.55
C ARG A 70 -20.41 -26.13 10.92
N ALA A 71 -19.20 -25.60 11.07
CA ALA A 71 -18.71 -25.07 12.34
C ALA A 71 -19.20 -23.65 12.56
N LYS A 72 -19.62 -23.34 13.80
CA LYS A 72 -19.82 -21.98 14.27
C LYS A 72 -18.45 -21.39 14.63
N VAL A 73 -18.04 -20.34 13.94
CA VAL A 73 -16.78 -19.64 14.21
C VAL A 73 -16.82 -19.02 15.62
N LEU A 74 -15.75 -19.24 16.38
CA LEU A 74 -15.60 -18.74 17.75
C LEU A 74 -14.39 -17.82 17.92
N HIS A 75 -13.30 -18.05 17.17
CA HIS A 75 -12.11 -17.19 17.24
C HIS A 75 -11.39 -17.10 15.89
N ARG A 76 -10.72 -15.96 15.68
CA ARG A 76 -9.92 -15.65 14.49
C ARG A 76 -8.62 -15.00 14.96
N SER A 77 -7.49 -15.48 14.45
CA SER A 77 -6.19 -14.85 14.67
C SER A 77 -5.55 -14.49 13.32
N PRO A 78 -5.04 -13.27 13.14
CA PRO A 78 -4.39 -12.86 11.90
C PRO A 78 -3.06 -13.59 11.68
N LEU A 79 -2.70 -13.79 10.42
CA LEU A 79 -1.37 -14.21 9.99
C LEU A 79 -0.61 -12.99 9.43
N MET A 80 0.55 -12.69 9.98
CA MET A 80 1.26 -11.42 9.76
C MET A 80 2.60 -11.60 9.03
N ALA A 81 2.75 -10.99 7.86
CA ALA A 81 4.03 -10.80 7.21
C ALA A 81 4.60 -9.43 7.60
N GLY A 82 5.37 -9.38 8.68
CA GLY A 82 5.78 -8.11 9.30
C GLY A 82 4.55 -7.37 9.83
N TYR A 83 4.19 -6.25 9.18
CA TYR A 83 3.00 -5.44 9.53
C TYR A 83 1.78 -5.71 8.65
N VAL A 84 1.89 -6.58 7.65
CA VAL A 84 0.82 -6.87 6.69
C VAL A 84 0.08 -8.14 7.11
N CYS A 85 -1.23 -8.06 7.28
CA CYS A 85 -2.07 -9.25 7.44
C CYS A 85 -2.20 -9.95 6.10
N VAL A 86 -1.60 -11.13 5.97
CA VAL A 86 -1.58 -11.94 4.73
C VAL A 86 -2.63 -13.04 4.75
N GLY A 87 -3.34 -13.19 5.86
CA GLY A 87 -4.22 -14.32 6.10
C GLY A 87 -4.78 -14.36 7.51
N GLU A 88 -5.48 -15.43 7.83
CA GLU A 88 -6.01 -15.68 9.17
C GLU A 88 -6.06 -17.19 9.42
N ILE A 89 -5.95 -17.55 10.70
CA ILE A 89 -6.41 -18.84 11.19
C ILE A 89 -7.74 -18.63 11.91
N THR A 90 -8.74 -19.41 11.52
CA THR A 90 -10.08 -19.38 12.09
C THR A 90 -10.38 -20.72 12.74
N MET A 91 -10.93 -20.67 13.95
CA MET A 91 -11.40 -21.84 14.68
C MET A 91 -12.90 -21.74 14.94
N GLY A 92 -13.59 -22.87 14.78
CA GLY A 92 -14.99 -23.01 15.15
C GLY A 92 -15.34 -24.39 15.68
N TYR A 93 -16.49 -24.47 16.35
CA TYR A 93 -17.06 -25.73 16.82
C TYR A 93 -18.32 -26.12 16.05
N ILE A 94 -18.43 -27.40 15.70
CA ILE A 94 -19.70 -27.96 15.21
C ILE A 94 -20.64 -28.13 16.40
N GLN A 95 -21.69 -27.31 16.48
CA GLN A 95 -22.59 -27.27 17.63
C GLN A 95 -23.23 -28.62 17.97
N ALA A 96 -23.54 -29.43 16.96
CA ALA A 96 -24.16 -30.76 17.14
C ALA A 96 -23.24 -31.79 17.83
N LEU A 97 -21.93 -31.53 17.88
CA LEU A 97 -20.94 -32.40 18.53
C LEU A 97 -20.57 -31.93 19.94
N LEU A 98 -21.10 -30.78 20.38
CA LEU A 98 -20.83 -30.26 21.70
C LEU A 98 -21.75 -30.93 22.73
N PRO A 99 -21.22 -31.41 23.87
CA PRO A 99 -22.04 -31.99 24.93
C PRO A 99 -22.96 -30.96 25.61
N ASN A 100 -22.63 -29.67 25.56
CA ASN A 100 -23.41 -28.50 26.03
C ASN A 100 -22.94 -27.24 25.27
N ASN A 101 -23.59 -26.07 25.45
CA ASN A 101 -23.03 -24.79 24.99
C ASN A 101 -21.64 -24.59 25.64
N CYS A 102 -20.59 -24.80 24.85
CA CYS A 102 -19.21 -24.70 25.30
C CYS A 102 -18.60 -23.42 24.73
N GLU A 103 -18.09 -22.57 25.62
CA GLU A 103 -17.32 -21.40 25.24
C GLU A 103 -15.84 -21.76 25.10
N LEU A 104 -15.12 -20.93 24.34
CA LEU A 104 -13.69 -21.08 24.15
C LEU A 104 -12.93 -20.60 25.38
N LEU A 105 -11.96 -21.39 25.86
CA LEU A 105 -11.13 -21.02 26.99
C LEU A 105 -10.09 -19.97 26.59
N ILE A 106 -9.70 -19.12 27.55
CA ILE A 106 -8.66 -18.08 27.33
C ILE A 106 -7.33 -18.71 26.85
N ASN A 107 -6.98 -19.91 27.33
CA ASN A 107 -5.76 -20.57 26.89
C ASN A 107 -5.88 -21.13 25.46
N GLU A 108 -7.07 -21.56 25.04
CA GLU A 108 -7.32 -22.00 23.66
C GLU A 108 -7.24 -20.82 22.66
N VAL A 109 -7.69 -19.62 23.07
CA VAL A 109 -7.45 -18.37 22.33
C VAL A 109 -5.95 -18.13 22.17
N LYS A 110 -5.19 -18.16 23.28
CA LYS A 110 -3.73 -17.97 23.27
C LYS A 110 -3.00 -19.02 22.44
N LEU A 111 -3.45 -20.27 22.47
CA LEU A 111 -2.91 -21.36 21.66
C LEU A 111 -3.06 -21.03 20.17
N LEU A 112 -4.27 -20.66 19.74
CA LEU A 112 -4.53 -20.31 18.34
C LEU A 112 -3.69 -19.10 17.90
N ASP A 113 -3.61 -18.06 18.72
CA ASP A 113 -2.80 -16.86 18.44
C ASP A 113 -1.31 -17.20 18.33
N THR A 114 -0.81 -18.08 19.19
CA THR A 114 0.58 -18.55 19.16
C THR A 114 0.87 -19.34 17.90
N ILE A 115 -0.04 -20.22 17.48
CA ILE A 115 0.06 -20.99 16.24
C ILE A 115 0.00 -20.04 15.03
N ALA A 116 -0.87 -19.03 15.05
CA ALA A 116 -0.96 -18.02 14.01
C ALA A 116 0.39 -17.30 13.82
N ASN A 117 1.02 -16.87 14.92
CA ASN A 117 2.33 -16.22 14.87
C ASN A 117 3.43 -17.15 14.30
N ARG A 118 3.41 -18.44 14.65
CA ARG A 118 4.37 -19.43 14.11
C ARG A 118 4.20 -19.65 12.61
N ILE A 119 2.95 -19.79 12.15
CA ILE A 119 2.63 -19.89 10.72
C ILE A 119 3.04 -18.61 9.99
N SER A 120 2.87 -17.44 10.63
CA SER A 120 3.25 -16.14 10.08
C SER A 120 4.76 -16.03 9.82
N ILE A 121 5.57 -16.38 10.81
CA ILE A 121 7.04 -16.42 10.71
C ILE A 121 7.47 -17.41 9.62
N PHE A 122 6.83 -18.58 9.56
CA PHE A 122 7.14 -19.58 8.55
C PHE A 122 6.70 -19.18 7.14
N ALA A 123 5.54 -18.53 7.00
CA ALA A 123 5.04 -18.05 5.70
C ALA A 123 5.96 -16.96 5.12
N LEU A 124 6.55 -16.11 5.95
CA LEU A 124 7.60 -15.16 5.54
C LEU A 124 8.84 -15.87 4.98
N ASP A 125 9.27 -16.97 5.62
CA ASP A 125 10.44 -17.75 5.21
C ASP A 125 10.17 -18.52 3.90
N LYS A 126 9.02 -19.21 3.79
CA LYS A 126 8.58 -19.90 2.57
C LYS A 126 8.20 -18.95 1.44
N GLN A 127 7.69 -17.73 1.71
CA GLN A 127 7.42 -16.74 0.67
C GLN A 127 8.70 -16.41 -0.09
N ARG A 128 9.89 -16.38 0.54
CA ARG A 128 11.14 -16.24 -0.24
C ARG A 128 11.36 -17.36 -1.23
N THR A 129 11.15 -18.62 -0.83
CA THR A 129 11.40 -19.79 -1.69
C THR A 129 10.31 -19.97 -2.75
N LEU A 130 9.04 -19.86 -2.37
CA LEU A 130 7.89 -20.01 -3.26
C LEU A 130 7.72 -18.83 -4.21
N PHE A 131 8.04 -17.60 -3.79
CA PHE A 131 8.01 -16.43 -4.67
C PHE A 131 9.15 -16.46 -5.69
N SER A 132 10.31 -17.01 -5.31
CA SER A 132 11.41 -17.30 -6.26
C SER A 132 11.02 -18.36 -7.30
N GLN A 133 10.35 -19.43 -6.87
CA GLN A 133 9.82 -20.48 -7.76
C GLN A 133 8.63 -19.98 -8.60
N TRP A 134 7.75 -19.15 -8.04
CA TRP A 134 6.62 -18.55 -8.74
C TRP A 134 7.06 -17.52 -9.79
N ILE A 135 8.15 -16.77 -9.57
CA ILE A 135 8.77 -15.93 -10.61
C ILE A 135 9.35 -16.78 -11.76
N GLN A 136 9.89 -17.96 -11.48
CA GLN A 136 10.42 -18.88 -12.48
C GLN A 136 9.31 -19.62 -13.26
N GLU A 137 8.27 -20.09 -12.57
CA GLU A 137 7.21 -20.95 -13.13
C GLU A 137 6.01 -20.15 -13.67
N GLN A 138 5.73 -19.00 -13.07
CA GLN A 138 4.77 -18.00 -13.53
C GLN A 138 5.50 -16.70 -13.88
N SER A 139 6.36 -16.77 -14.88
CA SER A 139 6.50 -15.65 -15.79
C SER A 139 5.43 -15.74 -16.91
N PRO A 140 4.13 -15.40 -16.69
CA PRO A 140 3.57 -14.44 -17.62
C PRO A 140 4.50 -13.24 -17.57
N LYS A 141 4.68 -12.56 -18.70
CA LYS A 141 5.23 -11.20 -18.69
C LYS A 141 4.64 -10.50 -17.47
N LEU A 142 5.46 -10.15 -16.48
CA LEU A 142 5.14 -9.11 -15.50
C LEU A 142 5.05 -7.84 -16.37
N GLY A 143 3.97 -7.77 -17.12
CA GLY A 143 3.68 -6.75 -18.08
C GLY A 143 3.29 -5.55 -17.25
N ASP A 144 4.02 -4.46 -17.48
CA ASP A 144 3.50 -3.12 -17.30
C ASP A 144 2.61 -2.93 -16.06
N VAL A 145 3.21 -2.93 -14.87
CA VAL A 145 2.97 -1.70 -14.09
C VAL A 145 3.78 -0.67 -14.87
N SER A 146 3.09 0.03 -15.77
CA SER A 146 3.71 0.89 -16.76
C SER A 146 4.82 1.72 -16.12
N ASP A 147 6.07 1.48 -16.54
CA ASP A 147 7.18 2.42 -16.34
C ASP A 147 6.79 3.85 -16.82
N ASP A 148 5.70 3.99 -17.56
CA ASP A 148 5.18 5.21 -18.17
C ASP A 148 4.25 6.08 -17.31
N GLN A 149 3.56 5.56 -16.27
CA GLN A 149 2.61 6.41 -15.52
C GLN A 149 3.33 7.25 -14.46
N PRO A 150 3.34 8.60 -14.58
CA PRO A 150 4.09 9.45 -13.67
C PRO A 150 3.47 9.48 -12.27
N ALA A 151 4.26 9.19 -11.23
CA ALA A 151 3.75 9.18 -9.87
C ALA A 151 3.29 10.59 -9.45
N PRO A 152 2.09 10.77 -8.88
CA PRO A 152 1.64 12.09 -8.43
C PRO A 152 2.56 12.59 -7.32
N ILE A 153 3.17 13.77 -7.46
CA ILE A 153 4.02 14.33 -6.40
C ILE A 153 3.18 15.22 -5.47
N PRO A 154 2.99 14.86 -4.18
CA PRO A 154 2.13 15.63 -3.29
C PRO A 154 2.72 17.02 -3.05
N LYS A 155 1.87 18.04 -3.21
CA LYS A 155 2.22 19.43 -2.88
C LYS A 155 1.90 19.71 -1.41
N ASN A 156 2.63 20.62 -0.77
CA ASN A 156 2.47 21.03 0.64
C ASN A 156 2.81 19.98 1.72
N ILE A 157 3.75 19.08 1.46
CA ILE A 157 4.35 18.29 2.54
C ILE A 157 5.25 19.19 3.38
N LYS A 158 5.04 19.24 4.71
CA LYS A 158 5.92 19.96 5.63
C LYS A 158 7.33 19.39 5.52
N SER A 159 8.37 20.23 5.42
CA SER A 159 9.77 19.79 5.23
C SER A 159 10.23 18.73 6.23
N LYS A 160 9.75 18.79 7.49
CA LYS A 160 10.05 17.79 8.53
C LYS A 160 9.53 16.38 8.25
N ASN A 161 8.58 16.24 7.32
CA ASN A 161 8.00 14.98 6.90
C ASN A 161 8.64 14.48 5.60
N ILE A 162 9.66 15.15 5.06
CA ILE A 162 10.34 14.76 3.82
C ILE A 162 11.71 14.20 4.18
N LEU A 163 11.94 12.91 3.94
CA LEU A 163 13.25 12.30 4.13
C LEU A 163 14.23 12.79 3.07
N PHE A 164 13.81 12.82 1.81
CA PHE A 164 14.57 13.42 0.72
C PHE A 164 13.67 13.88 -0.41
N ALA A 165 14.16 14.87 -1.16
CA ALA A 165 13.57 15.28 -2.42
C ALA A 165 14.69 15.58 -3.41
N GLY A 166 14.49 15.24 -4.68
CA GLY A 166 15.43 15.60 -5.71
C GLY A 166 14.88 15.51 -7.13
N ASN A 167 15.74 15.81 -8.09
CA ASN A 167 15.48 15.80 -9.52
C ASN A 167 16.35 14.77 -10.26
N ALA A 168 16.42 14.84 -11.59
CA ALA A 168 17.13 13.88 -12.44
C ALA A 168 16.54 12.46 -12.37
N VAL A 169 15.21 12.38 -12.42
CA VAL A 169 14.46 11.13 -12.37
C VAL A 169 14.49 10.43 -13.72
N THR A 170 14.93 9.17 -13.74
CA THR A 170 15.07 8.38 -14.96
C THR A 170 13.95 7.36 -15.18
N ALA A 171 13.10 7.11 -14.16
CA ALA A 171 11.99 6.17 -14.23
C ALA A 171 10.84 6.58 -13.30
N ASN A 172 9.59 6.32 -13.70
CA ASN A 172 8.43 6.56 -12.85
C ASN A 172 8.28 5.42 -11.83
N ARG A 173 8.08 5.78 -10.56
CA ARG A 173 7.86 4.81 -9.47
C ARG A 173 6.93 5.39 -8.42
N LEU A 174 5.98 4.59 -7.95
CA LEU A 174 5.20 4.87 -6.76
C LEU A 174 5.37 3.66 -5.84
N ILE A 175 5.94 3.89 -4.66
CA ILE A 175 6.24 2.85 -3.69
C ILE A 175 5.76 3.35 -2.33
N ASP A 176 4.76 2.67 -1.78
CA ASP A 176 4.17 2.99 -0.49
C ASP A 176 4.53 1.96 0.58
N GLY A 177 4.32 2.33 1.83
CA GLY A 177 4.43 1.39 2.95
C GLY A 177 5.87 0.95 3.24
N ILE A 178 6.88 1.74 2.91
CA ILE A 178 8.25 1.45 3.28
C ILE A 178 8.37 1.56 4.81
N THR A 179 8.84 0.48 5.43
CA THR A 179 8.94 0.33 6.89
C THR A 179 10.37 0.39 7.40
N HIS A 180 11.38 0.13 6.56
CA HIS A 180 12.79 0.11 6.98
C HIS A 180 13.71 0.90 6.05
N LEU A 181 14.79 1.43 6.60
CA LEU A 181 15.92 2.00 5.86
C LEU A 181 17.19 1.25 6.25
N VAL A 182 18.00 0.90 5.25
CA VAL A 182 19.39 0.50 5.45
C VAL A 182 20.27 1.63 4.93
N TYR A 183 20.94 2.31 5.85
CA TYR A 183 21.77 3.48 5.56
C TYR A 183 23.25 3.17 5.82
N ILE A 184 24.10 3.39 4.82
CA ILE A 184 25.55 3.23 4.94
C ILE A 184 26.19 4.61 5.06
N ASN A 185 26.68 4.91 6.26
CA ASN A 185 27.34 6.15 6.62
C ASN A 185 28.86 6.05 6.46
N GLU A 186 29.36 6.42 5.29
CA GLU A 186 30.81 6.59 5.10
C GLU A 186 31.21 7.99 5.63
N THR A 187 31.55 8.16 6.90
CA THR A 187 32.04 9.47 7.36
C THR A 187 33.39 9.80 6.69
N LYS A 188 33.71 11.10 6.54
CA LYS A 188 35.00 11.58 6.00
C LYS A 188 36.21 11.15 6.83
N GLU A 189 36.01 10.59 8.00
CA GLU A 189 37.03 10.20 8.97
C GLU A 189 37.36 8.71 8.96
N LEU A 190 36.56 7.86 8.30
CA LEU A 190 36.97 6.49 8.06
C LEU A 190 38.05 6.48 6.98
N ALA A 191 39.27 6.08 7.37
CA ALA A 191 40.29 5.62 6.43
C ALA A 191 39.63 4.72 5.37
N PRO A 192 40.14 4.68 4.11
CA PRO A 192 39.53 3.85 3.08
C PRO A 192 39.34 2.43 3.63
N LEU A 193 38.08 2.01 3.74
CA LEU A 193 37.70 0.69 4.26
C LEU A 193 38.64 -0.37 3.68
N ILE A 194 39.28 -1.15 4.54
CA ILE A 194 40.12 -2.26 4.07
C ILE A 194 39.24 -3.32 3.42
N ASP A 195 39.78 -4.09 2.47
CA ASP A 195 39.01 -5.10 1.72
C ASP A 195 38.24 -6.08 2.62
N ALA A 196 38.80 -6.41 3.79
CA ALA A 196 38.16 -7.26 4.80
C ALA A 196 36.92 -6.62 5.45
N GLU A 197 36.97 -5.32 5.75
CA GLU A 197 35.81 -4.58 6.29
C GLU A 197 34.71 -4.49 5.24
N PHE A 198 35.08 -4.26 3.99
CA PHE A 198 34.11 -4.19 2.91
C PHE A 198 33.44 -5.53 2.62
N SER A 199 34.18 -6.64 2.70
CA SER A 199 33.61 -7.99 2.58
C SER A 199 32.56 -8.26 3.68
N ALA A 200 32.81 -7.78 4.90
CA ALA A 200 31.83 -7.88 5.99
C ALA A 200 30.60 -7.00 5.75
N ILE A 201 30.77 -5.81 5.16
CA ILE A 201 29.65 -4.97 4.72
C ILE A 201 28.81 -5.70 3.69
N GLU A 202 29.41 -6.31 2.67
CA GLU A 202 28.67 -7.09 1.65
C GLU A 202 27.86 -8.22 2.28
N GLU A 203 28.47 -8.98 3.20
CA GLU A 203 27.77 -10.05 3.93
C GLU A 203 26.58 -9.51 4.74
N VAL A 204 26.75 -8.35 5.41
CA VAL A 204 25.65 -7.71 6.12
C VAL A 204 24.54 -7.28 5.16
N LEU A 205 24.87 -6.69 4.01
CA LEU A 205 23.86 -6.25 3.04
C LEU A 205 23.06 -7.42 2.47
N GLU A 206 23.73 -8.54 2.17
CA GLU A 206 23.07 -9.78 1.72
C GLU A 206 22.15 -10.35 2.80
N ARG A 207 22.65 -10.48 4.05
CA ARG A 207 21.84 -10.92 5.18
C ARG A 207 20.65 -10.00 5.45
N LEU A 208 20.81 -8.68 5.30
CA LEU A 208 19.71 -7.72 5.48
C LEU A 208 18.68 -7.81 4.34
N ASN A 209 19.13 -8.01 3.10
CA ASN A 209 18.23 -8.33 1.98
C ASN A 209 17.41 -9.61 2.26
N ASP A 210 18.01 -10.53 3.02
CA ASP A 210 17.42 -11.79 3.47
C ASP A 210 16.77 -11.73 4.86
N LEU A 211 16.68 -10.58 5.53
CA LEU A 211 15.99 -10.47 6.83
C LEU A 211 14.85 -9.46 6.78
N LEU A 212 15.01 -8.37 6.03
CA LEU A 212 14.03 -7.29 6.00
C LEU A 212 12.79 -7.65 5.15
N PRO A 213 11.62 -7.03 5.44
CA PRO A 213 10.38 -7.36 4.75
C PRO A 213 10.44 -7.02 3.26
N TRP A 214 10.10 -7.97 2.39
CA TRP A 214 10.20 -7.85 0.94
C TRP A 214 9.48 -6.59 0.41
N ARG A 215 10.19 -5.77 -0.38
CA ARG A 215 9.72 -4.50 -0.97
C ARG A 215 9.24 -3.44 0.01
N HIS A 216 9.58 -3.55 1.29
CA HIS A 216 9.25 -2.54 2.30
C HIS A 216 10.48 -1.85 2.90
N PHE A 217 11.61 -1.85 2.19
CA PHE A 217 12.82 -1.16 2.66
C PHE A 217 13.64 -0.52 1.55
N LEU A 218 14.38 0.53 1.90
CA LEU A 218 15.32 1.20 1.00
C LEU A 218 16.76 0.94 1.42
N PHE A 219 17.65 0.77 0.45
CA PHE A 219 19.08 0.94 0.66
C PHE A 219 19.49 2.35 0.27
N ILE A 220 20.18 3.05 1.17
CA ILE A 220 20.68 4.41 0.97
C ILE A 220 22.18 4.39 1.26
N ALA A 221 23.01 4.70 0.27
CA ALA A 221 24.45 4.73 0.44
C ALA A 221 25.08 5.79 -0.48
N ARG A 222 26.33 6.18 -0.19
CA ARG A 222 27.08 7.07 -1.09
C ARG A 222 27.43 6.38 -2.41
N ASN A 223 27.63 7.19 -3.45
CA ASN A 223 28.08 6.72 -4.76
C ASN A 223 29.36 5.88 -4.71
N THR A 224 30.30 6.24 -3.84
CA THR A 224 31.54 5.50 -3.57
C THR A 224 31.30 4.07 -3.10
N CYS A 225 30.29 3.85 -2.26
CA CYS A 225 29.91 2.52 -1.79
C CYS A 225 29.44 1.63 -2.94
N PHE A 226 28.44 2.11 -3.70
CA PHE A 226 27.87 1.35 -4.82
C PHE A 226 28.91 1.00 -5.89
N GLN A 227 29.85 1.91 -6.15
CA GLN A 227 30.94 1.66 -7.09
C GLN A 227 31.92 0.60 -6.58
N LYS A 228 32.26 0.60 -5.29
CA LYS A 228 33.09 -0.45 -4.70
C LYS A 228 32.43 -1.82 -4.79
N ILE A 229 31.13 -1.93 -4.48
CA ILE A 229 30.35 -3.17 -4.66
C ILE A 229 30.44 -3.64 -6.12
N ALA A 230 30.26 -2.73 -7.08
CA ALA A 230 30.31 -3.08 -8.49
C ALA A 230 31.72 -3.47 -9.00
N LEU A 231 32.77 -2.90 -8.41
CA LEU A 231 34.15 -3.26 -8.73
C LEU A 231 34.50 -4.66 -8.19
N GLN A 232 34.09 -4.98 -6.97
CA GLN A 232 34.31 -6.31 -6.37
C GLN A 232 33.51 -7.40 -7.08
N ALA A 233 32.27 -7.11 -7.48
CA ALA A 233 31.47 -8.01 -8.31
C ALA A 233 32.16 -8.44 -9.62
N LYS A 234 32.98 -7.56 -10.22
CA LYS A 234 33.77 -7.90 -11.41
C LYS A 234 34.98 -8.79 -11.11
N LYS A 235 35.49 -8.75 -9.87
CA LYS A 235 36.73 -9.42 -9.46
C LYS A 235 36.46 -10.83 -8.95
N ASP A 236 35.45 -11.00 -8.10
CA ASP A 236 35.23 -12.23 -7.33
C ASP A 236 33.92 -12.95 -7.70
N SER A 237 33.18 -12.45 -8.71
CA SER A 237 31.87 -12.98 -9.14
C SER A 237 30.77 -12.97 -8.05
N SER A 238 31.05 -12.41 -6.87
CA SER A 238 30.07 -12.14 -5.81
C SER A 238 29.31 -10.85 -6.12
N THR A 239 28.01 -10.94 -6.36
CA THR A 239 27.14 -9.77 -6.51
C THR A 239 26.20 -9.70 -5.31
N VAL A 240 26.32 -8.65 -4.50
CA VAL A 240 25.33 -8.37 -3.45
C VAL A 240 23.94 -8.34 -4.08
N ASN A 241 23.04 -9.17 -3.55
CA ASN A 241 21.66 -9.27 -4.03
C ASN A 241 20.81 -8.17 -3.37
N PHE A 242 20.12 -7.39 -4.20
CA PHE A 242 19.25 -6.30 -3.76
C PHE A 242 17.77 -6.52 -4.11
N SER A 243 17.40 -7.72 -4.58
CA SER A 243 16.07 -8.03 -5.13
C SER A 243 14.91 -7.86 -4.14
N SER A 244 15.17 -7.96 -2.84
CA SER A 244 14.15 -7.75 -1.81
C SER A 244 13.91 -6.26 -1.55
N ALA A 245 14.84 -5.38 -1.90
CA ALA A 245 14.72 -3.95 -1.66
C ALA A 245 13.65 -3.31 -2.55
N ALA A 246 12.96 -2.29 -2.02
CA ALA A 246 12.01 -1.51 -2.78
C ALA A 246 12.72 -0.55 -3.74
N ALA A 247 13.76 0.14 -3.24
CA ALA A 247 14.62 0.99 -4.04
C ALA A 247 16.05 1.08 -3.50
N LEU A 248 16.97 1.44 -4.39
CA LEU A 248 18.34 1.82 -4.08
C LEU A 248 18.49 3.33 -4.31
N ILE A 249 18.95 4.04 -3.29
CA ILE A 249 19.17 5.48 -3.32
C ILE A 249 20.67 5.74 -3.23
N GLU A 250 21.24 6.22 -4.33
CA GLU A 250 22.62 6.68 -4.41
C GLU A 250 22.69 8.13 -3.98
N MET A 251 23.44 8.43 -2.92
CA MET A 251 23.71 9.80 -2.51
C MET A 251 25.04 10.29 -3.07
N ILE A 252 25.03 11.48 -3.68
CA ILE A 252 26.24 12.16 -4.14
C ILE A 252 26.39 13.43 -3.28
N PRO A 253 27.43 13.53 -2.44
CA PRO A 253 27.59 14.65 -1.50
C PRO A 253 27.91 15.98 -2.19
N GLU A 254 27.64 17.09 -1.49
CA GLU A 254 28.02 18.43 -1.94
C GLU A 254 29.53 18.55 -2.21
N ARG A 255 29.88 19.28 -3.28
CA ARG A 255 31.27 19.52 -3.68
C ARG A 255 32.02 20.25 -2.57
N GLN A 256 33.04 19.62 -1.97
CA GLN A 256 34.04 20.36 -1.22
C GLN A 256 35.08 20.93 -2.18
N LYS A 257 35.29 22.26 -2.13
CA LYS A 257 36.19 23.03 -3.03
C LYS A 257 37.68 22.62 -2.98
N THR A 258 38.05 21.63 -2.17
CA THR A 258 39.43 21.27 -1.89
C THR A 258 39.58 19.77 -1.89
N THR A 259 39.77 19.18 -3.08
CA THR A 259 40.86 18.24 -3.41
C THR A 259 40.66 17.70 -4.83
N THR A 260 41.78 17.39 -5.45
CA THR A 260 41.99 16.78 -6.78
C THR A 260 41.39 15.37 -6.92
N ASP A 261 40.12 15.17 -6.57
CA ASP A 261 39.45 13.89 -6.78
C ASP A 261 38.83 13.85 -8.18
N SER A 262 39.30 12.88 -8.97
CA SER A 262 38.71 12.53 -10.26
C SER A 262 37.21 12.32 -10.09
N TYR A 263 36.43 13.07 -10.87
CA TYR A 263 34.98 12.95 -10.94
C TYR A 263 34.56 11.49 -11.13
N LEU A 264 33.75 10.97 -10.21
CA LEU A 264 33.13 9.67 -10.33
C LEU A 264 31.68 9.86 -10.78
N PRO A 265 31.26 9.33 -11.95
CA PRO A 265 29.89 9.47 -12.44
C PRO A 265 28.90 8.73 -11.53
N ALA A 266 27.63 9.15 -11.54
CA ALA A 266 26.55 8.44 -10.84
C ALA A 266 26.54 6.96 -11.25
N PHE A 267 26.54 6.05 -10.28
CA PHE A 267 26.58 4.61 -10.49
C PHE A 267 25.38 4.14 -11.32
N PHE A 268 24.19 4.65 -11.01
CA PHE A 268 22.96 4.26 -11.72
C PHE A 268 22.79 4.90 -13.11
N SER A 269 23.75 5.69 -13.59
CA SER A 269 23.78 6.16 -14.98
C SER A 269 24.20 5.08 -15.99
N GLN A 270 24.73 3.95 -15.51
CA GLN A 270 25.08 2.80 -16.34
C GLN A 270 23.89 1.86 -16.48
N LYS A 271 23.62 1.35 -17.70
CA LYS A 271 22.57 0.36 -17.97
C LYS A 271 22.79 -0.90 -17.13
N LEU A 272 22.08 -1.01 -16.01
CA LEU A 272 21.98 -2.22 -15.21
C LEU A 272 20.72 -3.01 -15.63
N THR A 273 20.82 -4.33 -15.64
CA THR A 273 19.88 -5.25 -16.30
C THR A 273 18.62 -5.57 -15.49
N ASP A 274 18.61 -5.36 -14.18
CA ASP A 274 17.48 -5.73 -13.34
C ASP A 274 16.46 -4.59 -13.20
N LYS A 275 15.34 -4.66 -13.93
CA LYS A 275 14.30 -3.64 -13.95
C LYS A 275 13.42 -3.60 -12.69
N GLN A 276 13.53 -4.60 -11.80
CA GLN A 276 12.54 -4.79 -10.76
C GLN A 276 12.75 -3.90 -9.53
N VAL A 277 13.99 -3.52 -9.21
CA VAL A 277 14.33 -2.65 -8.07
C VAL A 277 14.42 -1.19 -8.54
N ALA A 278 13.70 -0.29 -7.89
CA ALA A 278 13.76 1.14 -8.21
C ALA A 278 15.14 1.73 -7.88
N ARG A 279 15.59 2.73 -8.63
CA ARG A 279 16.92 3.33 -8.45
C ARG A 279 16.82 4.83 -8.60
N PHE A 280 17.44 5.56 -7.69
CA PHE A 280 17.46 7.01 -7.74
C PHE A 280 18.81 7.56 -7.27
N SER A 281 19.37 8.49 -8.02
CA SER A 281 20.62 9.18 -7.65
C SER A 281 20.28 10.58 -7.14
N LEU A 282 20.50 10.81 -5.86
CA LEU A 282 20.28 12.08 -5.18
C LEU A 282 21.60 12.89 -5.13
N ASP A 283 21.75 13.83 -6.06
CA ASP A 283 22.89 14.74 -6.09
C ASP A 283 22.66 15.95 -5.18
N LEU A 284 23.31 15.96 -4.02
CA LEU A 284 23.18 17.04 -3.04
C LEU A 284 23.90 18.33 -3.46
N SER A 285 24.73 18.29 -4.51
CA SER A 285 25.29 19.51 -5.11
C SER A 285 24.28 20.28 -5.98
N ASN A 286 23.18 19.65 -6.38
CA ASN A 286 22.12 20.30 -7.15
C ASN A 286 21.22 21.14 -6.26
N GLN A 287 21.06 22.43 -6.62
CA GLN A 287 20.12 23.32 -5.94
C GLN A 287 18.69 22.77 -6.05
N GLY A 288 18.05 22.54 -4.90
CA GLY A 288 16.69 21.99 -4.80
C GLY A 288 16.64 20.55 -4.29
N ASN A 289 17.76 19.82 -4.35
CA ASN A 289 17.84 18.49 -3.75
C ASN A 289 18.05 18.62 -2.23
N THR A 290 17.34 17.81 -1.45
CA THR A 290 17.38 17.85 0.01
C THR A 290 17.44 16.44 0.57
N PHE A 291 18.14 16.28 1.69
CA PHE A 291 18.24 15.01 2.41
C PHE A 291 18.28 15.28 3.92
N GLN A 292 17.34 14.67 4.66
CA GLN A 292 17.20 14.87 6.09
C GLN A 292 18.14 13.95 6.88
N GLU A 293 19.45 14.21 6.80
CA GLU A 293 20.47 13.40 7.49
C GLU A 293 20.26 13.36 9.01
N SER A 294 19.67 14.42 9.59
CA SER A 294 19.32 14.48 11.00
C SER A 294 18.36 13.38 11.44
N TYR A 295 17.43 12.94 10.57
CA TYR A 295 16.54 11.82 10.88
C TYR A 295 17.35 10.54 11.10
N LEU A 296 18.31 10.25 10.21
CA LEU A 296 19.15 9.06 10.28
C LEU A 296 20.13 9.09 11.47
N ARG A 297 20.64 10.28 11.82
CA ARG A 297 21.53 10.46 12.96
C ARG A 297 20.84 10.15 14.29
N HIS A 298 19.60 10.61 14.48
CA HIS A 298 18.86 10.44 15.74
C HIS A 298 18.03 9.15 15.82
N SER A 299 17.83 8.46 14.71
CA SER A 299 17.09 7.18 14.70
C SER A 299 17.87 6.07 15.38
N GLN A 300 17.13 5.18 16.05
CA GLN A 300 17.69 3.96 16.64
C GLN A 300 18.22 3.02 15.56
N ASN A 301 19.38 2.41 15.81
CA ASN A 301 19.98 1.42 14.93
C ASN A 301 19.60 0.01 15.39
N LEU A 302 18.91 -0.74 14.53
CA LEU A 302 18.51 -2.13 14.76
C LEU A 302 19.56 -3.16 14.33
N LEU A 303 20.69 -2.73 13.74
CA LEU A 303 21.70 -3.66 13.22
C LEU A 303 22.13 -4.69 14.27
N SER A 304 22.51 -4.23 15.47
CA SER A 304 22.99 -5.10 16.55
C SER A 304 21.93 -6.05 17.10
N THR A 305 20.64 -5.72 16.88
CA THR A 305 19.51 -6.58 17.26
C THR A 305 19.28 -7.67 16.21
N LEU A 306 19.35 -7.31 14.93
CA LEU A 306 19.12 -8.23 13.81
C LEU A 306 20.34 -9.13 13.53
N LEU A 307 21.53 -8.56 13.65
CA LEU A 307 22.81 -9.16 13.29
C LEU A 307 23.87 -8.88 14.37
N PRO A 308 23.76 -9.50 15.57
CA PRO A 308 24.63 -9.20 16.71
C PRO A 308 26.13 -9.40 16.45
N THR A 309 26.50 -10.35 15.59
CA THR A 309 27.90 -10.62 15.20
C THR A 309 28.55 -9.45 14.46
N PHE A 310 27.74 -8.55 13.90
CA PHE A 310 28.18 -7.39 13.13
C PHE A 310 27.96 -6.06 13.87
N ASP A 311 27.80 -6.10 15.20
CA ASP A 311 27.63 -4.89 16.04
C ASP A 311 28.74 -3.85 15.83
N TRP A 312 29.97 -4.30 15.57
CA TRP A 312 31.11 -3.42 15.28
C TRP A 312 30.94 -2.58 13.99
N LEU A 313 30.00 -2.94 13.11
CA LEU A 313 29.62 -2.16 11.93
C LEU A 313 28.49 -1.17 12.22
N ALA A 314 27.95 -1.07 13.44
CA ALA A 314 26.79 -0.22 13.76
C ALA A 314 27.05 1.29 13.58
N ASP A 315 28.31 1.72 13.60
CA ASP A 315 28.71 3.11 13.30
C ASP A 315 28.72 3.40 11.79
N ILE A 316 28.81 2.35 10.97
CA ILE A 316 28.86 2.42 9.50
C ILE A 316 27.49 2.11 8.90
N ILE A 317 26.83 1.05 9.35
CA ILE A 317 25.53 0.58 8.83
C ILE A 317 24.46 0.85 9.88
N LYS A 318 23.46 1.64 9.50
CA LYS A 318 22.24 1.84 10.28
C LYS A 318 21.06 1.14 9.64
N VAL A 319 20.42 0.25 10.40
CA VAL A 319 19.12 -0.32 10.06
C VAL A 319 18.07 0.41 10.90
N ILE A 320 17.17 1.14 10.24
CA ILE A 320 16.19 1.99 10.91
C ILE A 320 14.80 1.48 10.62
N GLU A 321 14.04 1.17 11.65
CA GLU A 321 12.60 0.97 11.55
C GLU A 321 11.86 2.30 11.58
N ILE A 322 11.18 2.62 10.48
CA ILE A 322 10.52 3.90 10.27
C ILE A 322 9.33 4.10 11.23
N PRO A 323 8.39 3.14 11.40
CA PRO A 323 7.26 3.32 12.31
C PRO A 323 7.67 3.63 13.75
N ALA A 324 8.70 2.95 14.26
CA ALA A 324 9.23 3.18 15.61
C ALA A 324 9.86 4.57 15.79
N ASN A 325 10.42 5.14 14.72
CA ASN A 325 11.11 6.44 14.75
C ASN A 325 10.26 7.60 14.17
N SER A 326 9.04 7.34 13.68
CA SER A 326 8.17 8.32 13.00
C SER A 326 6.71 8.30 13.47
N ALA A 327 6.45 7.90 14.72
CA ALA A 327 5.11 7.85 15.32
C ALA A 327 4.11 6.98 14.53
N GLY A 328 4.53 5.78 14.13
CA GLY A 328 3.70 4.80 13.43
C GLY A 328 3.57 5.03 11.91
N LYS A 329 4.19 6.08 11.38
CA LYS A 329 4.17 6.38 9.94
C LYS A 329 5.06 5.44 9.14
N THR A 330 4.73 5.29 7.86
CA THR A 330 5.58 4.65 6.85
C THR A 330 6.16 5.71 5.91
N LEU A 331 7.14 5.32 5.11
CA LEU A 331 7.70 6.18 4.06
C LEU A 331 7.08 5.81 2.70
N SER A 332 6.76 6.83 1.92
CA SER A 332 6.35 6.69 0.52
C SER A 332 7.39 7.34 -0.39
N LEU A 333 7.78 6.66 -1.46
CA LEU A 333 8.70 7.13 -2.50
C LEU A 333 7.95 7.29 -3.82
N HIS A 334 7.85 8.53 -4.27
CA HIS A 334 7.23 8.88 -5.55
C HIS A 334 8.31 9.44 -6.46
N MET A 335 8.41 8.91 -7.67
CA MET A 335 9.35 9.31 -8.71
C MET A 335 8.56 9.58 -9.99
N ASN A 336 8.74 10.78 -10.54
CA ASN A 336 8.00 11.26 -11.69
C ASN A 336 8.97 11.86 -12.71
N THR A 337 9.07 11.25 -13.90
CA THR A 337 9.93 11.68 -15.00
C THR A 337 9.36 12.87 -15.77
N VAL A 338 8.04 13.08 -15.76
CA VAL A 338 7.37 14.16 -16.49
C VAL A 338 7.63 15.52 -15.86
N ILE A 339 7.60 15.59 -14.53
CA ILE A 339 7.94 16.82 -13.77
C ILE A 339 9.34 16.77 -13.16
N ASP A 340 10.15 15.77 -13.53
CA ASP A 340 11.53 15.55 -13.08
C ASP A 340 11.71 15.67 -11.56
N GLN A 341 10.87 14.96 -10.80
CA GLN A 341 10.85 15.06 -9.35
C GLN A 341 10.69 13.71 -8.66
N ALA A 342 11.56 13.45 -7.70
CA ALA A 342 11.44 12.36 -6.76
C ALA A 342 11.30 12.91 -5.34
N ILE A 343 10.40 12.33 -4.56
CA ILE A 343 10.20 12.67 -3.15
C ILE A 343 9.98 11.43 -2.31
N ALA A 344 10.64 11.38 -1.16
CA ALA A 344 10.41 10.40 -0.12
C ALA A 344 9.86 11.12 1.12
N PHE A 345 8.65 10.77 1.55
CA PHE A 345 7.97 11.46 2.65
C PHE A 345 7.24 10.50 3.59
N PHE A 346 7.16 10.88 4.87
CA PHE A 346 6.47 10.11 5.89
C PHE A 346 4.96 10.36 5.82
N THR A 347 4.21 9.28 5.66
CA THR A 347 2.75 9.27 5.56
C THR A 347 2.15 8.26 6.53
N GLU A 348 0.85 8.41 6.83
CA GLU A 348 0.14 7.34 7.55
C GLU A 348 0.23 6.04 6.74
N ALA A 349 0.34 4.92 7.45
CA ALA A 349 0.29 3.63 6.80
C ALA A 349 -1.01 3.56 5.97
N PRO A 350 -0.97 3.06 4.72
CA PRO A 350 -2.19 2.85 3.95
C PRO A 350 -3.18 2.07 4.82
N PRO A 351 -4.49 2.39 4.78
CA PRO A 351 -5.47 1.79 5.66
C PRO A 351 -5.32 0.28 5.60
N THR A 352 -5.01 -0.30 6.76
CA THR A 352 -4.98 -1.75 6.94
C THR A 352 -6.31 -2.26 6.43
N VAL A 353 -6.27 -3.18 5.44
CA VAL A 353 -7.47 -3.81 4.87
C VAL A 353 -8.16 -4.56 6.00
N SER A 354 -9.03 -3.84 6.68
CA SER A 354 -9.94 -4.29 7.71
C SER A 354 -11.33 -4.10 7.12
N ASP A 355 -12.11 -5.16 7.22
CA ASP A 355 -13.46 -5.39 6.72
C ASP A 355 -13.65 -5.88 5.26
N SER A 356 -14.00 -7.17 5.20
CA SER A 356 -14.83 -7.86 4.20
C SER A 356 -14.14 -8.65 3.07
N PHE A 357 -13.38 -9.69 3.41
CA PHE A 357 -13.13 -10.83 2.51
C PHE A 357 -14.18 -11.95 2.72
N LEU A 358 -15.40 -11.70 2.26
CA LEU A 358 -16.19 -12.76 1.65
C LEU A 358 -15.97 -12.66 0.14
N PRO A 359 -15.57 -13.74 -0.56
CA PRO A 359 -15.49 -13.73 -2.01
C PRO A 359 -16.92 -13.78 -2.54
N ASN A 360 -17.57 -12.63 -2.61
CA ASN A 360 -18.78 -12.52 -3.41
C ASN A 360 -18.32 -12.47 -4.86
N LYS A 361 -18.69 -13.48 -5.67
CA LYS A 361 -18.31 -13.61 -7.09
C LYS A 361 -18.83 -12.46 -7.98
N ASP A 362 -19.49 -11.47 -7.40
CA ASP A 362 -19.85 -10.20 -8.06
C ASP A 362 -18.85 -9.04 -7.80
N ARG A 363 -17.82 -9.22 -6.96
CA ARG A 363 -16.82 -8.16 -6.67
C ARG A 363 -15.63 -8.11 -7.63
N GLN A 364 -15.47 -9.07 -8.55
CA GLN A 364 -14.40 -9.06 -9.56
C GLN A 364 -14.58 -8.03 -10.70
N LYS A 365 -15.47 -7.03 -10.53
CA LYS A 365 -15.59 -5.87 -11.44
C LYS A 365 -15.47 -4.50 -10.77
N GLN A 366 -15.22 -4.42 -9.45
CA GLN A 366 -15.26 -3.13 -8.72
C GLN A 366 -13.92 -2.56 -8.27
N ASP A 367 -12.79 -3.27 -8.42
CA ASP A 367 -11.45 -2.75 -8.07
C ASP A 367 -10.65 -2.17 -9.25
N LYS A 368 -11.38 -1.64 -10.25
CA LYS A 368 -10.91 -0.50 -11.04
C LYS A 368 -11.90 0.61 -10.75
N THR A 369 -11.49 1.68 -10.07
CA THR A 369 -12.28 2.91 -9.99
C THR A 369 -12.61 3.37 -11.41
N SER A 370 -13.79 3.02 -11.92
CA SER A 370 -14.29 3.54 -13.17
C SER A 370 -14.48 5.04 -12.99
N HIS A 371 -13.68 5.86 -13.66
CA HIS A 371 -13.68 7.31 -13.52
C HIS A 371 -15.09 7.93 -13.68
N TRP A 372 -15.92 7.33 -14.53
CA TRP A 372 -17.33 7.68 -14.70
C TRP A 372 -18.20 7.37 -13.48
N GLN A 373 -17.98 6.25 -12.77
CA GLN A 373 -18.76 5.88 -11.57
C GLN A 373 -18.50 6.84 -10.42
N TRP A 374 -17.24 7.25 -10.23
CA TRP A 374 -16.89 8.24 -9.21
C TRP A 374 -17.51 9.61 -9.54
N ARG A 375 -17.39 10.06 -10.79
CA ARG A 375 -18.00 11.31 -11.27
C ARG A 375 -19.52 11.31 -11.11
N HIS A 376 -20.18 10.20 -11.46
CA HIS A 376 -21.61 10.01 -11.28
C HIS A 376 -22.04 10.10 -9.81
N TYR A 377 -21.30 9.40 -8.94
CA TYR A 377 -21.53 9.45 -7.50
C TYR A 377 -21.34 10.88 -6.95
N MET A 378 -20.31 11.61 -7.37
CA MET A 378 -20.07 12.99 -6.97
C MET A 378 -21.16 13.94 -7.47
N ALA A 379 -21.64 13.78 -8.71
CA ALA A 379 -22.77 14.54 -9.24
C ALA A 379 -24.03 14.36 -8.38
N LYS A 380 -24.30 13.14 -7.91
CA LYS A 380 -25.40 12.87 -6.94
C LYS A 380 -25.16 13.55 -5.59
N GLN A 381 -23.94 13.60 -5.09
CA GLN A 381 -23.64 14.31 -3.83
C GLN A 381 -23.87 15.82 -3.95
N VAL A 382 -23.46 16.44 -5.07
CA VAL A 382 -23.75 17.85 -5.36
C VAL A 382 -25.26 18.08 -5.40
N ALA A 383 -26.01 17.21 -6.08
CA ALA A 383 -27.47 17.29 -6.15
C ALA A 383 -28.14 17.23 -4.77
N ASN A 384 -27.65 16.35 -3.89
CA ASN A 384 -28.19 16.17 -2.55
C ASN A 384 -27.84 17.32 -1.60
N ALA A 385 -26.64 17.89 -1.73
CA ALA A 385 -26.18 18.99 -0.90
C ALA A 385 -26.75 20.36 -1.32
N LEU A 386 -27.25 20.49 -2.54
CA LEU A 386 -27.81 21.74 -3.06
C LEU A 386 -29.12 22.10 -2.33
N ASP A 387 -29.18 23.33 -1.80
CA ASP A 387 -30.41 23.93 -1.27
C ASP A 387 -31.25 24.52 -2.41
N MET A 388 -32.14 23.68 -2.94
CA MET A 388 -32.94 24.03 -4.12
C MET A 388 -33.90 25.19 -3.87
N ASP A 389 -34.43 25.32 -2.65
CA ASP A 389 -35.39 26.38 -2.31
C ASP A 389 -34.67 27.73 -2.17
N ALA A 390 -33.53 27.76 -1.46
CA ALA A 390 -32.76 28.98 -1.27
C ALA A 390 -32.23 29.58 -2.59
N PHE A 391 -31.87 28.70 -3.54
CA PHE A 391 -31.33 29.09 -4.84
C PHE A 391 -32.38 29.11 -5.97
N CYS A 392 -33.68 28.91 -5.68
CA CYS A 392 -34.75 28.82 -6.69
C CYS A 392 -34.47 27.79 -7.81
N VAL A 393 -33.85 26.66 -7.48
CA VAL A 393 -33.56 25.58 -8.43
C VAL A 393 -34.75 24.62 -8.51
N LYS A 394 -35.23 24.34 -9.72
CA LYS A 394 -36.38 23.46 -9.99
C LYS A 394 -35.96 22.03 -10.33
N GLY A 395 -34.78 21.84 -10.91
CA GLY A 395 -34.28 20.52 -11.27
C GLY A 395 -32.78 20.51 -11.56
N LEU A 396 -32.15 19.37 -11.29
CA LEU A 396 -30.75 19.11 -11.56
C LEU A 396 -30.61 17.82 -12.36
N TYR A 397 -29.87 17.89 -13.46
CA TYR A 397 -29.70 16.79 -14.40
C TYR A 397 -28.22 16.58 -14.75
N LEU A 398 -27.84 15.33 -14.97
CA LEU A 398 -26.51 14.90 -15.39
C LEU A 398 -26.55 14.51 -16.86
N PHE A 399 -25.55 14.91 -17.64
CA PHE A 399 -25.43 14.48 -19.03
C PHE A 399 -23.97 14.22 -19.44
N GLY A 400 -23.76 13.93 -20.72
CA GLY A 400 -22.41 13.77 -21.27
C GLY A 400 -21.74 12.45 -20.91
N SER A 401 -20.41 12.42 -20.99
CA SER A 401 -19.62 11.18 -20.87
C SER A 401 -19.76 10.47 -19.52
N THR A 402 -20.11 11.23 -18.46
CA THR A 402 -20.40 10.66 -17.13
C THR A 402 -21.75 9.94 -17.11
N ASN A 403 -22.75 10.43 -17.84
CA ASN A 403 -24.07 9.80 -17.98
C ASN A 403 -24.01 8.51 -18.83
N THR A 404 -23.19 8.50 -19.88
CA THR A 404 -23.05 7.35 -20.79
C THR A 404 -22.07 6.27 -20.30
N GLY A 405 -21.33 6.55 -19.21
CA GLY A 405 -20.37 5.61 -18.62
C GLY A 405 -19.01 5.57 -19.33
N GLU A 406 -18.69 6.58 -20.14
CA GLU A 406 -17.47 6.66 -20.95
C GLU A 406 -16.44 7.65 -20.41
N ALA A 407 -16.75 8.35 -19.31
CA ALA A 407 -15.85 9.35 -18.73
C ALA A 407 -14.51 8.76 -18.26
N GLY A 408 -13.42 9.39 -18.70
CA GLY A 408 -12.04 9.08 -18.32
C GLY A 408 -11.48 10.05 -17.27
N MET A 409 -10.18 9.93 -16.94
CA MET A 409 -9.52 10.73 -15.89
C MET A 409 -9.51 12.25 -16.15
N GLY A 410 -9.60 12.66 -17.42
CA GLY A 410 -9.64 14.07 -17.84
C GLY A 410 -11.03 14.58 -18.20
N SER A 411 -12.07 13.77 -18.06
CA SER A 411 -13.46 14.20 -18.32
C SER A 411 -13.97 15.10 -17.19
N ASP A 412 -14.80 16.06 -17.54
CA ASP A 412 -15.62 16.88 -16.64
C ASP A 412 -16.94 16.18 -16.28
N ILE A 413 -17.72 16.84 -15.44
CA ILE A 413 -19.08 16.45 -15.06
C ILE A 413 -20.03 17.50 -15.61
N ASP A 414 -20.74 17.15 -16.67
CA ASP A 414 -21.73 18.02 -17.28
C ASP A 414 -23.04 18.05 -16.47
N LEU A 415 -23.34 19.20 -15.86
CA LEU A 415 -24.57 19.42 -15.10
C LEU A 415 -25.46 20.45 -15.81
N LEU A 416 -26.74 20.10 -15.92
CA LEU A 416 -27.80 21.00 -16.36
C LEU A 416 -28.67 21.36 -15.16
N ILE A 417 -28.81 22.65 -14.88
CA ILE A 417 -29.57 23.16 -13.74
C ILE A 417 -30.73 24.00 -14.23
N HIS A 418 -31.95 23.53 -13.97
CA HIS A 418 -33.16 24.28 -14.23
C HIS A 418 -33.44 25.22 -13.06
N VAL A 419 -33.39 26.53 -13.32
CA VAL A 419 -33.62 27.58 -12.33
C VAL A 419 -34.91 28.35 -12.62
N GLY A 420 -35.60 28.75 -11.56
CA GLY A 420 -36.73 29.69 -11.60
C GLY A 420 -36.26 31.15 -11.62
N GLU A 421 -37.17 32.07 -11.30
CA GLU A 421 -36.80 33.49 -11.15
C GLU A 421 -35.86 33.67 -9.94
N GLN A 422 -34.68 34.24 -10.20
CA GLN A 422 -33.64 34.47 -9.22
C GLN A 422 -33.33 35.98 -9.13
N THR A 423 -33.04 36.45 -7.91
CA THR A 423 -32.39 37.76 -7.73
C THR A 423 -30.91 37.69 -8.15
N ALA A 424 -30.31 38.84 -8.46
CA ALA A 424 -28.88 38.91 -8.80
C ALA A 424 -27.97 38.31 -7.70
N THR A 425 -28.36 38.48 -6.44
CA THR A 425 -27.64 37.91 -5.29
C THR A 425 -27.77 36.38 -5.25
N GLN A 426 -28.97 35.83 -5.44
CA GLN A 426 -29.19 34.38 -5.43
C GLN A 426 -28.45 33.69 -6.58
N LYS A 427 -28.48 34.28 -7.78
CA LYS A 427 -27.74 33.77 -8.93
C LYS A 427 -26.24 33.71 -8.63
N ARG A 428 -25.67 34.80 -8.12
CA ARG A 428 -24.24 34.85 -7.76
C ARG A 428 -23.88 33.85 -6.67
N SER A 429 -24.70 33.73 -5.62
CA SER A 429 -24.45 32.76 -4.55
C SER A 429 -24.50 31.31 -5.04
N LEU A 430 -25.39 30.99 -5.98
CA LEU A 430 -25.42 29.66 -6.62
C LEU A 430 -24.15 29.42 -7.45
N GLU A 431 -23.74 30.39 -8.25
CA GLU A 431 -22.50 30.31 -9.06
C GLU A 431 -21.26 30.12 -8.18
N ASP A 432 -21.13 30.90 -7.10
CA ASP A 432 -20.01 30.80 -6.15
C ASP A 432 -20.00 29.44 -5.41
N TRP A 433 -21.19 28.94 -5.03
CA TRP A 433 -21.31 27.63 -4.37
C TRP A 433 -20.89 26.48 -5.31
N LEU A 434 -21.35 26.54 -6.56
CA LEU A 434 -21.02 25.54 -7.59
C LEU A 434 -19.53 25.61 -7.98
N ASP A 435 -18.94 26.80 -8.04
CA ASP A 435 -17.50 26.97 -8.25
C ASP A 435 -16.69 26.35 -7.11
N GLY A 436 -17.11 26.56 -5.85
CA GLY A 436 -16.49 25.90 -4.69
C GLY A 436 -16.50 24.38 -4.80
N TRP A 437 -17.62 23.77 -5.20
CA TRP A 437 -17.69 22.33 -5.47
C TRP A 437 -16.78 21.92 -6.63
N SER A 438 -16.78 22.69 -7.72
CA SER A 438 -15.97 22.40 -8.90
C SER A 438 -14.46 22.37 -8.58
N GLN A 439 -13.97 23.32 -7.79
CA GLN A 439 -12.57 23.38 -7.37
C GLN A 439 -12.21 22.25 -6.39
N ALA A 440 -13.10 21.94 -5.45
CA ALA A 440 -12.91 20.84 -4.50
C ALA A 440 -12.85 19.49 -5.23
N LEU A 441 -13.76 19.24 -6.17
CA LEU A 441 -13.80 18.01 -6.94
C LEU A 441 -12.63 17.90 -7.93
N ALA A 442 -12.19 19.00 -8.54
CA ALA A 442 -10.98 19.03 -9.36
C ALA A 442 -9.74 18.64 -8.53
N SER A 443 -9.66 19.15 -7.29
CA SER A 443 -8.60 18.79 -6.35
C SER A 443 -8.66 17.30 -5.97
N MET A 444 -9.86 16.75 -5.74
CA MET A 444 -10.05 15.32 -5.48
C MET A 444 -9.72 14.44 -6.70
N ASN A 445 -10.11 14.84 -7.91
CA ASN A 445 -9.75 14.13 -9.14
C ASN A 445 -8.23 14.12 -9.34
N TYR A 446 -7.56 15.24 -9.05
CA TYR A 446 -6.11 15.31 -9.06
C TYR A 446 -5.47 14.38 -8.03
N LEU A 447 -5.99 14.32 -6.80
CA LEU A 447 -5.49 13.39 -5.77
C LEU A 447 -5.66 11.92 -6.17
N GLN A 448 -6.74 11.58 -6.87
CA GLN A 448 -7.03 10.20 -7.27
C GLN A 448 -6.34 9.78 -8.57
N THR A 449 -6.13 10.70 -9.51
CA THR A 449 -5.74 10.36 -10.89
C THR A 449 -4.44 11.03 -11.34
N GLY A 450 -3.95 12.03 -10.61
CA GLY A 450 -2.82 12.88 -11.01
C GLY A 450 -3.14 13.86 -12.14
N TYR A 451 -4.33 13.80 -12.74
CA TYR A 451 -4.74 14.67 -13.85
C TYR A 451 -5.28 16.01 -13.32
N GLN A 452 -4.63 17.10 -13.71
CA GLN A 452 -4.97 18.44 -13.25
C GLN A 452 -6.02 19.07 -14.19
N LEU A 453 -7.14 19.49 -13.60
CA LEU A 453 -8.19 20.27 -14.24
C LEU A 453 -8.39 21.54 -13.42
N ASP A 454 -8.64 22.67 -14.07
CA ASP A 454 -8.91 23.93 -13.37
C ASP A 454 -10.29 23.91 -12.69
N ARG A 455 -11.25 23.24 -13.32
CA ARG A 455 -12.62 23.01 -12.85
C ARG A 455 -13.08 21.63 -13.30
N LEU A 456 -13.85 20.92 -12.46
CA LEU A 456 -14.38 19.60 -12.81
C LEU A 456 -15.86 19.64 -13.23
N LEU A 457 -16.62 20.63 -12.77
CA LEU A 457 -18.03 20.77 -13.16
C LEU A 457 -18.14 21.71 -14.37
N ASP A 458 -18.75 21.23 -15.45
CA ASP A 458 -19.25 22.08 -16.53
C ASP A 458 -20.76 22.28 -16.32
N ILE A 459 -21.20 23.54 -16.23
CA ILE A 459 -22.52 23.87 -15.69
C ILE A 459 -23.29 24.73 -16.68
N HIS A 460 -24.46 24.24 -17.05
CA HIS A 460 -25.41 24.96 -17.89
C HIS A 460 -26.66 25.30 -17.09
N LEU A 461 -26.93 26.59 -16.95
CA LEU A 461 -28.16 27.09 -16.33
C LEU A 461 -29.24 27.27 -17.40
N VAL A 462 -30.44 26.76 -17.16
CA VAL A 462 -31.60 26.94 -18.05
C VAL A 462 -32.80 27.46 -17.26
N THR A 463 -33.55 28.37 -17.90
CA THR A 463 -34.77 28.96 -17.32
C THR A 463 -36.03 28.33 -17.92
N ASP A 464 -37.20 28.61 -17.33
CA ASP A 464 -38.50 28.20 -17.87
C ASP A 464 -38.71 28.68 -19.33
N GLU A 465 -38.15 29.83 -19.68
CA GLU A 465 -38.26 30.37 -21.03
C GLU A 465 -37.37 29.61 -22.02
N ASN A 466 -36.15 29.23 -21.62
CA ASN A 466 -35.25 28.41 -22.46
C ASN A 466 -35.84 27.03 -22.73
N ILE A 467 -36.50 26.42 -21.74
CA ILE A 467 -37.19 25.13 -21.89
C ILE A 467 -38.40 25.26 -22.82
N ARG A 468 -39.21 26.33 -22.68
CA ARG A 468 -40.38 26.56 -23.56
C ARG A 468 -39.99 26.84 -25.00
N GLN A 469 -38.90 27.55 -25.23
CA GLN A 469 -38.41 27.87 -26.57
C GLN A 469 -37.61 26.73 -27.21
N GLY A 470 -37.22 25.72 -26.42
CA GLY A 470 -36.35 24.64 -26.88
C GLY A 470 -34.97 25.16 -27.30
N ASP A 471 -34.47 26.21 -26.64
CA ASP A 471 -33.22 26.87 -27.02
C ASP A 471 -32.03 26.31 -26.23
N SER A 472 -30.88 26.18 -26.88
CA SER A 472 -29.61 25.71 -26.28
C SER A 472 -29.70 24.30 -25.63
N PHE A 473 -29.02 24.07 -24.50
CA PHE A 473 -28.98 22.79 -23.78
C PHE A 473 -30.34 22.33 -23.23
N ALA A 474 -31.38 23.18 -23.27
CA ALA A 474 -32.73 22.83 -22.84
C ALA A 474 -33.40 21.76 -23.71
N ILE A 475 -32.98 21.61 -24.98
CA ILE A 475 -33.44 20.52 -25.87
C ILE A 475 -33.13 19.15 -25.25
N LYS A 476 -32.03 19.04 -24.49
CA LYS A 476 -31.62 17.78 -23.87
C LYS A 476 -32.67 17.26 -22.87
N ILE A 477 -33.32 18.13 -22.10
CA ILE A 477 -34.33 17.73 -21.09
C ILE A 477 -35.49 16.92 -21.72
N HIS A 478 -35.77 17.15 -23.00
CA HIS A 478 -36.83 16.45 -23.76
C HIS A 478 -36.28 15.60 -24.91
N SER A 479 -34.97 15.33 -24.93
CA SER A 479 -34.31 14.52 -25.97
C SER A 479 -34.72 13.05 -25.87
N ILE A 480 -35.18 12.49 -26.99
CA ILE A 480 -35.55 11.06 -27.08
C ILE A 480 -34.30 10.18 -27.31
N ILE A 481 -33.22 10.76 -27.83
CA ILE A 481 -32.02 10.02 -28.29
C ILE A 481 -30.95 9.95 -27.20
N ASP A 482 -30.79 11.01 -26.41
CA ASP A 482 -29.81 11.11 -25.32
C ASP A 482 -30.39 12.00 -24.19
N PRO A 483 -31.34 11.47 -23.40
CA PRO A 483 -31.92 12.21 -22.28
C PRO A 483 -30.92 12.33 -21.13
N PRO A 484 -30.85 13.50 -20.45
CA PRO A 484 -30.04 13.65 -19.26
C PRO A 484 -30.65 12.83 -18.11
N GLU A 485 -29.81 12.24 -17.26
CA GLU A 485 -30.27 11.59 -16.04
C GLU A 485 -30.77 12.64 -15.04
N THR A 486 -31.99 12.44 -14.54
CA THR A 486 -32.54 13.31 -13.49
C THR A 486 -31.91 12.95 -12.15
N LEU A 487 -31.11 13.87 -11.59
CA LEU A 487 -30.48 13.67 -10.29
C LEU A 487 -31.42 14.07 -9.15
N ARG A 488 -32.11 15.22 -9.28
CA ARG A 488 -33.05 15.72 -8.26
C ARG A 488 -34.03 16.72 -8.87
N LEU A 489 -35.30 16.64 -8.45
CA LEU A 489 -36.35 17.60 -8.79
C LEU A 489 -36.87 18.27 -7.51
N ALA A 490 -37.24 19.55 -7.61
CA ALA A 490 -37.95 20.22 -6.53
C ALA A 490 -39.32 19.55 -6.35
N GLN A 491 -39.69 19.27 -5.11
CA GLN A 491 -41.01 18.69 -4.84
C GLN A 491 -42.09 19.74 -5.17
N PRO A 492 -43.22 19.35 -5.80
CA PRO A 492 -44.32 20.28 -6.00
C PRO A 492 -44.80 20.75 -4.63
N GLN A 493 -44.77 22.07 -4.39
CA GLN A 493 -45.37 22.65 -3.19
C GLN A 493 -46.81 22.17 -3.10
N LYS A 494 -47.16 21.46 -2.01
CA LYS A 494 -48.55 21.21 -1.68
C LYS A 494 -49.21 22.56 -1.46
N ILE A 495 -50.03 22.97 -2.42
CA ILE A 495 -50.94 24.11 -2.28
C ILE A 495 -51.87 23.74 -1.12
N GLY A 496 -51.67 24.40 0.02
CA GLY A 496 -52.57 24.37 1.18
C GLY A 496 -53.52 25.55 1.13
#